data_AF-A0A942J9E9-F1
#
_entry.id   AF-A0A942J9E9-F1
#
_cell.length_a   1.000
_cell.length_b   1.000
_cell.length_c   1.000
_cell.angle_alpha   90.00
_cell.angle_beta   90.00
_cell.angle_gamma   90.00
#
_symmetry.space_group_name_H-M   'P 1'
#
loop_
_entity.id
_entity.type
_entity.pdbx_description
1 polymer ?
#
loop_
_entity_poly.entity_id
_entity_poly.type
_entity_poly.pdbx_seq_one_letter_code
_entity_poly.pdbx_strand_id
1 'polypeptide(L)'
;MLRKGSTKLVAVIIAVVVIVAGYAVHTSPRAFAQLSVQINPEILLTLDRNHRVLKAEFKGVEDYPALADLALVNVTADEALASIATALSALNLLQGNREVMIVVVPARGVTAEQIAPLASSAEKSIRTHLQGLPTQVPVAAALLGTELYEAFNRRAIPLASFSRFLRDGLTEAHLAAIVALQTELALDATLFAKEFRSIVKSFMDLHEVSADEKAALDLLKVALQADPSLQSVYHTASALADMTEAGIAPLHTKALLALRQNLDPKVFRQESSSLASALIDMYEVGIKPEIGLATIAAAIKADPSLEELDTITSALVDLIERGIPVEEAVLQLNAAMVADPTLQNLDSLLGLTDDRGRGQGRGDHEDRARDNKKDAADDQEDEDEDEDEQEKERYEDKDEDEQEGQGKKNKPRGKKTGN
;
A
#
# COMPACT_ATOMS: atom_id res chain seq x y z
N MET A 1 -3.83 -64.15 -60.94
CA MET A 1 -3.70 -64.26 -59.47
C MET A 1 -2.72 -63.21 -58.96
N LEU A 2 -3.21 -62.08 -58.44
CA LEU A 2 -2.39 -61.06 -57.77
C LEU A 2 -2.69 -61.08 -56.27
N ARG A 3 -1.65 -61.00 -55.44
CA ARG A 3 -1.69 -61.42 -54.03
C ARG A 3 -2.47 -60.42 -53.16
N LYS A 4 -3.48 -60.92 -52.43
CA LYS A 4 -4.01 -60.27 -51.22
C LYS A 4 -2.87 -60.17 -50.19
N GLY A 5 -2.26 -58.99 -50.04
CA GLY A 5 -1.13 -58.81 -49.11
C GLY A 5 -0.86 -57.37 -48.64
N SER A 6 -1.43 -56.34 -49.28
CA SER A 6 -1.08 -54.93 -49.01
C SER A 6 -2.04 -54.18 -48.08
N THR A 7 -3.31 -54.59 -47.99
CA THR A 7 -4.33 -53.82 -47.22
C THR A 7 -4.08 -53.76 -45.72
N LYS A 8 -3.45 -54.78 -45.11
CA LYS A 8 -3.09 -54.73 -43.69
C LYS A 8 -1.92 -53.77 -43.41
N LEU A 9 -0.98 -53.61 -44.35
CA LEU A 9 0.16 -52.70 -44.16
C LEU A 9 -0.27 -51.23 -44.26
N VAL A 10 -1.15 -50.91 -45.23
CA VAL A 10 -1.71 -49.56 -45.40
C VAL A 10 -2.56 -49.14 -44.21
N ALA A 11 -3.37 -50.05 -43.65
CA ALA A 11 -4.17 -49.77 -42.45
C ALA A 11 -3.30 -49.46 -41.22
N VAL A 12 -2.18 -50.18 -41.04
CA VAL A 12 -1.23 -49.91 -39.94
C VAL A 12 -0.49 -48.58 -40.14
N ILE A 13 -0.08 -48.26 -41.37
CA ILE A 13 0.59 -46.97 -41.66
C ILE A 13 -0.37 -45.79 -41.45
N ILE A 14 -1.64 -45.89 -41.86
CA ILE A 14 -2.64 -44.85 -41.59
C ILE A 14 -2.91 -44.73 -40.09
N ALA A 15 -3.03 -45.84 -39.35
CA ALA A 15 -3.19 -45.79 -37.89
C ALA A 15 -1.98 -45.15 -37.18
N VAL A 16 -0.75 -45.46 -37.60
CA VAL A 16 0.46 -44.84 -37.02
C VAL A 16 0.57 -43.36 -37.40
N VAL A 17 0.22 -42.96 -38.62
CA VAL A 17 0.18 -41.53 -39.00
C VAL A 17 -0.91 -40.77 -38.25
N VAL A 18 -2.08 -41.37 -38.00
CA VAL A 18 -3.14 -40.76 -37.18
C VAL A 18 -2.76 -40.72 -35.70
N ILE A 19 -2.05 -41.72 -35.17
CA ILE A 19 -1.53 -41.69 -33.79
C ILE A 19 -0.40 -40.67 -33.65
N VAL A 20 0.50 -40.53 -34.63
CA VAL A 20 1.58 -39.52 -34.62
C VAL A 20 1.05 -38.11 -34.87
N ALA A 21 0.00 -37.93 -35.68
CA ALA A 21 -0.71 -36.66 -35.82
C ALA A 21 -1.60 -36.34 -34.59
N GLY A 22 -2.13 -37.35 -33.89
CA GLY A 22 -2.82 -37.18 -32.61
C GLY A 22 -1.87 -36.91 -31.44
N TYR A 23 -0.63 -37.41 -31.50
CA TYR A 23 0.46 -37.05 -30.59
C TYR A 23 1.20 -35.77 -31.01
N ALA A 24 0.89 -35.19 -32.17
CA ALA A 24 1.36 -33.89 -32.58
C ALA A 24 0.60 -32.78 -31.81
N VAL A 25 0.92 -32.68 -30.53
CA VAL A 25 0.84 -31.44 -29.76
C VAL A 25 -0.61 -30.94 -29.54
N HIS A 26 -1.48 -31.80 -29.01
CA HIS A 26 -2.43 -31.37 -27.99
C HIS A 26 -1.72 -31.09 -26.64
N THR A 27 -0.66 -30.28 -26.67
CA THR A 27 -0.39 -29.45 -25.49
C THR A 27 -1.44 -28.37 -25.51
N SER A 28 -2.33 -28.33 -24.51
CA SER A 28 -3.17 -27.15 -24.26
C SER A 28 -2.30 -25.90 -24.42
N PRO A 29 -2.71 -24.91 -25.24
CA PRO A 29 -1.84 -23.80 -25.59
C PRO A 29 -1.32 -23.16 -24.30
N ARG A 30 0.00 -23.24 -24.11
CA ARG A 30 0.61 -22.76 -22.87
C ARG A 30 0.53 -21.25 -22.87
N ALA A 31 0.02 -20.69 -21.78
CA ALA A 31 0.09 -19.26 -21.53
C ALA A 31 1.54 -18.78 -21.70
N PHE A 32 1.68 -17.65 -22.38
CA PHE A 32 2.95 -16.98 -22.68
C PHE A 32 3.05 -15.65 -21.92
N ALA A 33 1.94 -14.93 -21.83
CA ALA A 33 1.80 -13.74 -21.01
C ALA A 33 0.37 -13.63 -20.45
N GLN A 34 0.21 -12.86 -19.39
CA GLN A 34 -1.05 -12.24 -19.02
C GLN A 34 -0.95 -10.74 -19.26
N LEU A 35 -2.03 -10.12 -19.73
CA LEU A 35 -2.15 -8.69 -19.98
C LEU A 35 -3.39 -8.22 -19.22
N SER A 36 -3.22 -7.37 -18.22
CA SER A 36 -4.34 -6.73 -17.52
C SER A 36 -4.48 -5.27 -17.96
N VAL A 37 -5.68 -4.90 -18.41
CA VAL A 37 -6.06 -3.50 -18.66
C VAL A 37 -6.68 -2.96 -17.37
N GLN A 38 -5.91 -2.12 -16.69
CA GLN A 38 -6.24 -1.52 -15.39
C GLN A 38 -7.04 -0.24 -15.60
N ILE A 39 -8.34 -0.42 -15.53
CA ILE A 39 -9.42 0.58 -15.56
C ILE A 39 -10.53 0.04 -14.64
N ASN A 40 -11.56 0.83 -14.36
CA ASN A 40 -12.79 0.30 -13.77
C ASN A 40 -13.80 0.05 -14.91
N PRO A 41 -14.10 -1.20 -15.31
CA PRO A 41 -13.73 -2.50 -14.70
C PRO A 41 -12.42 -3.14 -15.22
N GLU A 42 -11.74 -3.95 -14.40
CA GLU A 42 -10.46 -4.61 -14.77
C GLU A 42 -10.70 -5.73 -15.80
N ILE A 43 -9.87 -5.76 -16.86
CA ILE A 43 -9.94 -6.79 -17.93
C ILE A 43 -8.61 -7.54 -18.03
N LEU A 44 -8.62 -8.85 -17.75
CA LEU A 44 -7.44 -9.72 -17.77
C LEU A 44 -7.48 -10.67 -18.97
N LEU A 45 -6.49 -10.56 -19.85
CA LEU A 45 -6.29 -11.44 -21.01
C LEU A 45 -5.14 -12.41 -20.74
N THR A 46 -5.35 -13.70 -20.95
CA THR A 46 -4.28 -14.71 -20.99
C THR A 46 -3.94 -15.01 -22.44
N LEU A 47 -2.67 -14.87 -22.82
CA LEU A 47 -2.20 -14.93 -24.21
C LEU A 47 -1.33 -16.18 -24.47
N ASP A 48 -1.34 -16.68 -25.71
CA ASP A 48 -0.40 -17.70 -26.20
C ASP A 48 0.88 -17.08 -26.81
N ARG A 49 1.78 -17.95 -27.28
CA ARG A 49 3.06 -17.54 -27.91
C ARG A 49 2.92 -16.78 -29.23
N ASN A 50 1.73 -16.77 -29.83
CA ASN A 50 1.38 -16.01 -31.02
C ASN A 50 0.58 -14.74 -30.66
N HIS A 51 0.57 -14.39 -29.37
CA HIS A 51 -0.22 -13.30 -28.79
C HIS A 51 -1.73 -13.44 -29.04
N ARG A 52 -2.25 -14.67 -29.18
CA ARG A 52 -3.69 -14.94 -29.25
C ARG A 52 -4.28 -15.12 -27.86
N VAL A 53 -5.46 -14.57 -27.65
CA VAL A 53 -6.18 -14.69 -26.38
C VAL A 53 -6.71 -16.11 -26.19
N LEU A 54 -6.26 -16.75 -25.13
CA LEU A 54 -6.72 -18.07 -24.67
C LEU A 54 -7.88 -17.97 -23.69
N LYS A 55 -7.91 -16.89 -22.89
CA LYS A 55 -8.93 -16.60 -21.89
C LYS A 55 -9.03 -15.09 -21.71
N ALA A 56 -10.25 -14.58 -21.58
CA ALA A 56 -10.53 -13.26 -21.06
C ALA A 56 -11.30 -13.42 -19.73
N GLU A 57 -10.95 -12.61 -18.74
CA GLU A 57 -11.64 -12.47 -17.47
C GLU A 57 -11.95 -10.99 -17.24
N PHE A 58 -13.07 -10.71 -16.59
CA PHE A 58 -13.54 -9.35 -16.32
C PHE A 58 -13.92 -9.24 -14.85
N LYS A 59 -13.51 -8.17 -14.17
CA LYS A 59 -13.82 -7.94 -12.75
C LYS A 59 -14.45 -6.56 -12.57
N GLY A 60 -15.58 -6.49 -11.86
CA GLY A 60 -16.37 -5.26 -11.71
C GLY A 60 -17.28 -4.93 -12.90
N VAL A 61 -17.52 -5.87 -13.82
CA VAL A 61 -18.43 -5.70 -14.97
C VAL A 61 -19.92 -5.80 -14.62
N GLU A 62 -20.28 -5.78 -13.34
CA GLU A 62 -21.67 -5.87 -12.86
C GLU A 62 -22.52 -4.73 -13.43
N ASP A 63 -21.96 -3.52 -13.51
CA ASP A 63 -22.57 -2.34 -14.14
C ASP A 63 -22.40 -2.28 -15.67
N TYR A 64 -21.56 -3.15 -16.25
CA TYR A 64 -21.10 -3.06 -17.65
C TYR A 64 -21.19 -4.40 -18.41
N PRO A 65 -22.37 -5.04 -18.51
CA PRO A 65 -22.53 -6.36 -19.13
C PRO A 65 -22.04 -6.42 -20.59
N ALA A 66 -22.12 -5.31 -21.33
CA ALA A 66 -21.63 -5.21 -22.71
C ALA A 66 -20.11 -5.47 -22.86
N LEU A 67 -19.32 -5.37 -21.77
CA LEU A 67 -17.90 -5.77 -21.79
C LEU A 67 -17.73 -7.30 -21.70
N ALA A 68 -18.59 -7.99 -20.94
CA ALA A 68 -18.55 -9.45 -20.82
C ALA A 68 -18.95 -10.17 -22.12
N ASP A 69 -19.78 -9.53 -22.96
CA ASP A 69 -20.20 -10.03 -24.28
C ASP A 69 -19.10 -9.90 -25.37
N LEU A 70 -17.95 -9.27 -25.07
CA LEU A 70 -16.87 -9.12 -26.04
C LEU A 70 -16.27 -10.49 -26.42
N ALA A 71 -16.32 -10.82 -27.72
CA ALA A 71 -15.80 -12.05 -28.28
C ALA A 71 -14.26 -12.06 -28.37
N LEU A 72 -13.58 -11.97 -27.22
CA LEU A 72 -12.13 -11.80 -27.12
C LEU A 72 -11.34 -13.11 -27.25
N VAL A 73 -11.96 -14.29 -27.26
CA VAL A 73 -11.21 -15.57 -27.30
C VAL A 73 -10.79 -15.94 -28.72
N ASN A 74 -9.55 -16.42 -28.89
CA ASN A 74 -8.94 -16.86 -30.15
C ASN A 74 -8.70 -15.75 -31.21
N VAL A 75 -8.88 -14.47 -30.83
CA VAL A 75 -8.39 -13.31 -31.59
C VAL A 75 -6.98 -12.93 -31.13
N THR A 76 -6.28 -12.08 -31.89
CA THR A 76 -4.97 -11.52 -31.50
C THR A 76 -5.11 -10.48 -30.40
N ALA A 77 -4.04 -10.23 -29.65
CA ALA A 77 -4.01 -9.20 -28.61
C ALA A 77 -4.37 -7.82 -29.15
N ASP A 78 -3.94 -7.48 -30.38
CA ASP A 78 -4.27 -6.20 -31.03
C ASP A 78 -5.78 -6.08 -31.33
N GLU A 79 -6.39 -7.11 -31.91
CA GLU A 79 -7.85 -7.16 -32.15
C GLU A 79 -8.66 -7.11 -30.83
N ALA A 80 -8.17 -7.76 -29.77
CA ALA A 80 -8.79 -7.74 -28.45
C ALA A 80 -8.72 -6.34 -27.81
N LEU A 81 -7.55 -5.70 -27.84
CA LEU A 81 -7.34 -4.36 -27.28
C LEU A 81 -8.11 -3.30 -28.07
N ALA A 82 -8.21 -3.42 -29.40
CA ALA A 82 -9.07 -2.59 -30.24
C ALA A 82 -10.56 -2.72 -29.85
N SER A 83 -11.03 -3.95 -29.63
CA SER A 83 -12.40 -4.24 -29.21
C SER A 83 -12.70 -3.68 -27.83
N ILE A 84 -11.77 -3.85 -26.88
CA ILE A 84 -11.84 -3.25 -25.54
C ILE A 84 -11.90 -1.72 -25.64
N ALA A 85 -10.93 -1.08 -26.30
CA ALA A 85 -10.88 0.39 -26.43
C ALA A 85 -12.16 0.98 -27.05
N THR A 86 -12.73 0.28 -28.06
CA THR A 86 -14.00 0.66 -28.69
C THR A 86 -15.17 0.58 -27.70
N ALA A 87 -15.25 -0.49 -26.91
CA ALA A 87 -16.33 -0.65 -25.92
C ALA A 87 -16.21 0.36 -24.76
N LEU A 88 -15.01 0.64 -24.27
CA LEU A 88 -14.76 1.65 -23.23
C LEU A 88 -15.13 3.06 -23.67
N SER A 89 -14.82 3.39 -24.93
CA SER A 89 -15.26 4.62 -25.60
C SER A 89 -16.79 4.70 -25.67
N ALA A 90 -17.45 3.65 -26.19
CA ALA A 90 -18.91 3.62 -26.33
C ALA A 90 -19.67 3.68 -25.00
N LEU A 91 -19.10 3.13 -23.92
CA LEU A 91 -19.65 3.18 -22.56
C LEU A 91 -19.29 4.46 -21.79
N ASN A 92 -18.58 5.43 -22.42
CA ASN A 92 -18.07 6.65 -21.78
C ASN A 92 -17.19 6.42 -20.53
N LEU A 93 -16.62 5.21 -20.37
CA LEU A 93 -15.83 4.80 -19.20
C LEU A 93 -14.50 5.56 -19.04
N LEU A 94 -14.11 6.31 -20.07
CA LEU A 94 -12.87 7.08 -20.17
C LEU A 94 -13.08 8.60 -19.98
N GLN A 95 -14.31 9.06 -19.71
CA GLN A 95 -14.56 10.46 -19.37
C GLN A 95 -13.94 10.81 -18.00
N GLY A 96 -13.46 12.04 -17.83
CA GLY A 96 -12.86 12.52 -16.58
C GLY A 96 -11.38 12.14 -16.36
N ASN A 97 -10.52 12.26 -17.38
CA ASN A 97 -9.06 12.05 -17.29
C ASN A 97 -8.62 10.68 -16.72
N ARG A 98 -9.39 9.62 -16.99
CA ARG A 98 -9.06 8.26 -16.56
C ARG A 98 -7.95 7.65 -17.43
N GLU A 99 -6.72 7.65 -16.93
CA GLU A 99 -5.60 6.94 -17.56
C GLU A 99 -5.86 5.43 -17.67
N VAL A 100 -5.58 4.86 -18.83
CA VAL A 100 -5.56 3.40 -19.08
C VAL A 100 -4.14 2.88 -18.85
N MET A 101 -3.94 2.09 -17.79
CA MET A 101 -2.67 1.40 -17.56
C MET A 101 -2.77 -0.07 -18.03
N ILE A 102 -1.75 -0.54 -18.75
CA ILE A 102 -1.65 -1.93 -19.22
C ILE A 102 -0.52 -2.63 -18.47
N VAL A 103 -0.82 -3.64 -17.66
CA VAL A 103 0.21 -4.42 -16.95
C VAL A 103 0.40 -5.75 -17.66
N VAL A 104 1.61 -6.00 -18.17
CA VAL A 104 1.98 -7.25 -18.86
C VAL A 104 2.88 -8.10 -17.96
N VAL A 105 2.43 -9.33 -17.71
CA VAL A 105 3.09 -10.31 -16.84
C VAL A 105 3.57 -11.50 -17.68
N PRO A 106 4.85 -11.93 -17.58
CA PRO A 106 5.33 -13.11 -18.29
C PRO A 106 4.78 -14.39 -17.63
N ALA A 107 4.40 -15.36 -18.46
CA ALA A 107 4.12 -16.70 -17.95
C ALA A 107 5.42 -17.37 -17.46
N ARG A 108 5.29 -18.31 -16.53
CA ARG A 108 6.44 -18.96 -15.89
C ARG A 108 7.38 -19.59 -16.92
N GLY A 109 8.64 -19.14 -16.93
CA GLY A 109 9.67 -19.57 -17.88
C GLY A 109 9.73 -18.76 -19.18
N VAL A 110 9.03 -17.62 -19.26
CA VAL A 110 9.17 -16.58 -20.29
C VAL A 110 9.96 -15.42 -19.68
N THR A 111 10.92 -14.84 -20.41
CA THR A 111 11.74 -13.73 -19.90
C THR A 111 11.06 -12.37 -20.15
N ALA A 112 11.41 -11.36 -19.34
CA ALA A 112 10.98 -9.98 -19.53
C ALA A 112 11.27 -9.47 -20.96
N GLU A 113 12.45 -9.79 -21.49
CA GLU A 113 12.88 -9.43 -22.85
C GLU A 113 11.97 -10.01 -23.95
N GLN A 114 11.42 -11.21 -23.73
CA GLN A 114 10.52 -11.88 -24.68
C GLN A 114 9.13 -11.23 -24.75
N ILE A 115 8.70 -10.53 -23.70
CA ILE A 115 7.38 -9.89 -23.61
C ILE A 115 7.42 -8.36 -23.65
N ALA A 116 8.59 -7.72 -23.51
CA ALA A 116 8.72 -6.26 -23.65
C ALA A 116 8.12 -5.72 -24.98
N PRO A 117 8.29 -6.38 -26.15
CA PRO A 117 7.65 -5.94 -27.39
C PRO A 117 6.11 -5.98 -27.35
N LEU A 118 5.53 -6.91 -26.56
CA LEU A 118 4.09 -7.02 -26.37
C LEU A 118 3.54 -5.85 -25.56
N ALA A 119 4.25 -5.39 -24.52
CA ALA A 119 3.86 -4.20 -23.75
C ALA A 119 3.82 -2.94 -24.64
N SER A 120 4.89 -2.65 -25.39
CA SER A 120 4.92 -1.51 -26.32
C SER A 120 3.87 -1.63 -27.45
N SER A 121 3.62 -2.84 -27.94
CA SER A 121 2.56 -3.07 -28.95
C SER A 121 1.16 -2.84 -28.37
N ALA A 122 0.91 -3.27 -27.13
CA ALA A 122 -0.39 -3.12 -26.48
C ALA A 122 -0.70 -1.65 -26.19
N GLU A 123 0.30 -0.91 -25.68
CA GLU A 123 0.20 0.53 -25.46
C GLU A 123 -0.14 1.28 -26.76
N LYS A 124 0.63 1.00 -27.83
CA LYS A 124 0.40 1.58 -29.15
C LYS A 124 -0.98 1.21 -29.70
N SER A 125 -1.44 -0.02 -29.49
CA SER A 125 -2.75 -0.49 -29.93
C SER A 125 -3.88 0.31 -29.27
N ILE A 126 -3.94 0.33 -27.93
CA ILE A 126 -4.96 1.11 -27.20
C ILE A 126 -4.87 2.59 -27.57
N ARG A 127 -3.67 3.18 -27.55
CA ARG A 127 -3.45 4.60 -27.89
C ARG A 127 -3.98 4.93 -29.28
N THR A 128 -3.78 4.06 -30.28
CA THR A 128 -4.28 4.28 -31.66
C THR A 128 -5.80 4.24 -31.72
N HIS A 129 -6.45 3.32 -30.98
CA HIS A 129 -7.91 3.20 -30.97
C HIS A 129 -8.60 4.28 -30.12
N LEU A 130 -7.90 4.89 -29.16
CA LEU A 130 -8.39 6.01 -28.36
C LEU A 130 -8.14 7.41 -28.97
N GLN A 131 -7.30 7.53 -30.01
CA GLN A 131 -7.02 8.82 -30.70
C GLN A 131 -8.26 9.51 -31.29
N GLY A 132 -9.36 8.78 -31.50
CA GLY A 132 -10.62 9.35 -32.00
C GLY A 132 -11.47 10.05 -30.93
N LEU A 133 -11.08 10.01 -29.66
CA LEU A 133 -11.81 10.66 -28.57
C LEU A 133 -11.50 12.17 -28.49
N PRO A 134 -12.50 13.01 -28.12
CA PRO A 134 -12.28 14.45 -27.96
C PRO A 134 -11.37 14.81 -26.77
N THR A 135 -11.36 13.97 -25.72
CA THR A 135 -10.41 14.03 -24.60
C THR A 135 -9.22 13.13 -24.88
N GLN A 136 -8.00 13.65 -24.73
CA GLN A 136 -6.79 12.83 -24.74
C GLN A 136 -6.75 11.95 -23.49
N VAL A 137 -6.97 10.65 -23.67
CA VAL A 137 -6.84 9.65 -22.61
C VAL A 137 -5.37 9.24 -22.48
N PRO A 138 -4.72 9.43 -21.32
CA PRO A 138 -3.36 8.94 -21.11
C PRO A 138 -3.36 7.40 -21.16
N VAL A 139 -2.37 6.82 -21.83
CA VAL A 139 -2.17 5.37 -21.95
C VAL A 139 -0.73 5.04 -21.61
N ALA A 140 -0.55 4.16 -20.64
CA ALA A 140 0.75 3.66 -20.22
C ALA A 140 0.77 2.13 -20.25
N ALA A 141 1.93 1.53 -20.49
CA ALA A 141 2.13 0.11 -20.35
C ALA A 141 3.37 -0.19 -19.51
N ALA A 142 3.24 -1.18 -18.62
CA ALA A 142 4.27 -1.59 -17.70
C ALA A 142 4.49 -3.10 -17.77
N LEU A 143 5.74 -3.50 -17.54
CA LEU A 143 6.09 -4.88 -17.28
C LEU A 143 5.98 -5.15 -15.77
N LEU A 144 5.54 -6.35 -15.42
CA LEU A 144 5.63 -6.87 -14.08
C LEU A 144 6.25 -8.27 -14.15
N GLY A 145 7.46 -8.44 -13.65
CA GLY A 145 8.15 -9.73 -13.62
C GLY A 145 7.35 -10.82 -12.90
N THR A 146 7.49 -12.05 -13.37
CA THR A 146 6.75 -13.20 -12.83
C THR A 146 6.95 -13.39 -11.33
N GLU A 147 8.14 -13.09 -10.81
CA GLU A 147 8.46 -13.26 -9.38
C GLU A 147 7.67 -12.27 -8.50
N LEU A 148 7.63 -10.98 -8.88
CA LEU A 148 6.87 -9.96 -8.15
C LEU A 148 5.36 -10.18 -8.31
N TYR A 149 4.89 -10.58 -9.50
CA TYR A 149 3.49 -10.98 -9.69
C TYR A 149 3.09 -12.18 -8.83
N GLU A 150 3.88 -13.26 -8.81
CA GLU A 150 3.64 -14.40 -7.93
C GLU A 150 3.72 -13.99 -6.45
N ALA A 151 4.53 -12.98 -6.10
CA ALA A 151 4.61 -12.45 -4.75
C ALA A 151 3.36 -11.63 -4.35
N PHE A 152 2.84 -10.77 -5.24
CA PHE A 152 1.58 -10.03 -5.06
C PHE A 152 0.38 -10.97 -4.95
N ASN A 153 0.27 -11.93 -5.88
CA ASN A 153 -0.83 -12.89 -5.92
C ASN A 153 -0.88 -13.79 -4.67
N ARG A 154 0.29 -14.26 -4.19
CA ARG A 154 0.39 -15.02 -2.91
C ARG A 154 -0.06 -14.22 -1.67
N ARG A 155 -0.07 -12.90 -1.77
CA ARG A 155 -0.48 -11.97 -0.70
C ARG A 155 -1.89 -11.41 -0.91
N ALA A 156 -2.59 -11.82 -1.96
CA ALA A 156 -3.85 -11.22 -2.41
C ALA A 156 -3.77 -9.69 -2.65
N ILE A 157 -2.57 -9.15 -2.94
CA ILE A 157 -2.41 -7.74 -3.30
C ILE A 157 -2.98 -7.56 -4.73
N PRO A 158 -3.99 -6.69 -4.94
CA PRO A 158 -4.59 -6.52 -6.26
C PRO A 158 -3.60 -5.98 -7.29
N LEU A 159 -3.71 -6.45 -8.54
CA LEU A 159 -2.87 -5.96 -9.64
C LEU A 159 -3.12 -4.47 -9.95
N ALA A 160 -4.33 -3.97 -9.68
CA ALA A 160 -4.67 -2.55 -9.71
C ALA A 160 -3.80 -1.69 -8.78
N SER A 161 -3.33 -2.23 -7.65
CA SER A 161 -2.42 -1.53 -6.75
C SER A 161 -1.06 -1.29 -7.41
N PHE A 162 -0.53 -2.29 -8.14
CA PHE A 162 0.72 -2.16 -8.90
C PHE A 162 0.65 -1.00 -9.90
N SER A 163 -0.42 -0.92 -10.71
CA SER A 163 -0.60 0.18 -11.65
C SER A 163 -0.67 1.56 -11.00
N ARG A 164 -1.20 1.67 -9.77
CA ARG A 164 -1.22 2.94 -9.03
C ARG A 164 0.20 3.32 -8.58
N PHE A 165 0.92 2.40 -7.94
CA PHE A 165 2.29 2.63 -7.49
C PHE A 165 3.25 3.06 -8.61
N LEU A 166 3.08 2.52 -9.83
CA LEU A 166 3.89 2.96 -10.98
C LEU A 166 3.58 4.40 -11.44
N ARG A 167 2.32 4.86 -11.31
CA ARG A 167 1.95 6.26 -11.58
C ARG A 167 2.53 7.19 -10.53
N ASP A 168 2.59 6.72 -9.30
CA ASP A 168 3.22 7.36 -8.15
C ASP A 168 4.78 7.33 -8.26
N GLY A 169 5.35 6.91 -9.40
CA GLY A 169 6.78 7.01 -9.72
C GLY A 169 7.65 5.83 -9.26
N LEU A 170 7.06 4.80 -8.66
CA LEU A 170 7.81 3.64 -8.16
C LEU A 170 8.23 2.70 -9.29
N THR A 171 9.38 2.05 -9.12
CA THR A 171 9.85 1.01 -10.04
C THR A 171 9.46 -0.39 -9.57
N GLU A 172 9.57 -1.39 -10.46
CA GLU A 172 9.45 -2.80 -10.08
C GLU A 172 10.46 -3.18 -8.98
N ALA A 173 11.67 -2.61 -9.02
CA ALA A 173 12.71 -2.85 -8.03
C ALA A 173 12.30 -2.34 -6.63
N HIS A 174 11.73 -1.13 -6.54
CA HIS A 174 11.25 -0.58 -5.26
C HIS A 174 10.19 -1.49 -4.64
N LEU A 175 9.19 -1.90 -5.45
CA LEU A 175 8.10 -2.75 -4.98
C LEU A 175 8.59 -4.17 -4.62
N ALA A 176 9.58 -4.71 -5.33
CA ALA A 176 10.23 -5.97 -4.98
C ALA A 176 11.01 -5.87 -3.65
N ALA A 177 11.72 -4.77 -3.41
CA ALA A 177 12.42 -4.51 -2.16
C ALA A 177 11.46 -4.40 -0.97
N ILE A 178 10.37 -3.63 -1.10
CA ILE A 178 9.33 -3.50 -0.07
C ILE A 178 8.70 -4.88 0.25
N VAL A 179 8.39 -5.68 -0.77
CA VAL A 179 7.87 -7.05 -0.57
C VAL A 179 8.90 -8.00 0.06
N ALA A 180 10.20 -7.80 -0.21
CA ALA A 180 11.26 -8.56 0.42
C ALA A 180 11.37 -8.29 1.94
N LEU A 181 11.17 -7.02 2.37
CA LEU A 181 11.17 -6.65 3.79
C LEU A 181 10.20 -7.48 4.63
N GLN A 182 9.01 -7.82 4.11
CA GLN A 182 8.08 -8.69 4.83
C GLN A 182 8.70 -10.06 5.16
N THR A 183 9.45 -10.64 4.21
CA THR A 183 10.08 -11.95 4.38
C THR A 183 11.30 -11.86 5.28
N GLU A 184 12.08 -10.78 5.15
CA GLU A 184 13.25 -10.51 6.00
C GLU A 184 12.86 -10.28 7.47
N LEU A 185 11.76 -9.56 7.71
CA LEU A 185 11.26 -9.21 9.03
C LEU A 185 10.24 -10.22 9.60
N ALA A 186 9.93 -11.29 8.86
CA ALA A 186 8.94 -12.31 9.22
C ALA A 186 7.55 -11.74 9.60
N LEU A 187 7.12 -10.67 8.93
CA LEU A 187 5.82 -10.01 9.19
C LEU A 187 4.65 -10.87 8.72
N ASP A 188 3.51 -10.78 9.42
CA ASP A 188 2.28 -11.47 9.01
C ASP A 188 1.86 -11.06 7.60
N ALA A 189 1.61 -12.05 6.74
CA ALA A 189 1.32 -11.82 5.33
C ALA A 189 -0.03 -11.16 5.08
N THR A 190 -1.02 -11.40 5.96
CA THR A 190 -2.38 -10.86 5.84
C THR A 190 -2.38 -9.38 6.22
N LEU A 191 -1.75 -9.05 7.34
CA LEU A 191 -1.60 -7.69 7.84
C LEU A 191 -0.72 -6.85 6.90
N PHE A 192 0.39 -7.42 6.41
CA PHE A 192 1.26 -6.77 5.42
C PHE A 192 0.53 -6.48 4.11
N ALA A 193 -0.30 -7.41 3.62
CA ALA A 193 -1.10 -7.18 2.42
C ALA A 193 -2.15 -6.08 2.61
N LYS A 194 -2.82 -6.06 3.79
CA LYS A 194 -3.82 -5.05 4.13
C LYS A 194 -3.21 -3.64 4.16
N GLU A 195 -2.09 -3.48 4.84
CA GLU A 195 -1.41 -2.20 5.04
C GLU A 195 -0.41 -1.87 3.93
N PHE A 196 -0.28 -2.69 2.88
CA PHE A 196 0.74 -2.53 1.82
C PHE A 196 0.76 -1.14 1.19
N ARG A 197 -0.41 -0.51 0.99
CA ARG A 197 -0.50 0.87 0.49
C ARG A 197 0.09 1.90 1.46
N SER A 198 -0.12 1.72 2.76
CA SER A 198 0.45 2.57 3.82
C SER A 198 1.97 2.43 3.86
N ILE A 199 2.47 1.19 3.77
CA ILE A 199 3.90 0.86 3.72
C ILE A 199 4.57 1.46 2.47
N VAL A 200 3.91 1.38 1.31
CA VAL A 200 4.42 1.97 0.06
C VAL A 200 4.41 3.50 0.12
N LYS A 201 3.37 4.14 0.68
CA LYS A 201 3.38 5.59 0.92
C LYS A 201 4.54 5.99 1.85
N SER A 202 4.70 5.27 2.96
CA SER A 202 5.80 5.45 3.91
C SER A 202 7.17 5.36 3.25
N PHE A 203 7.35 4.45 2.29
CA PHE A 203 8.58 4.36 1.49
C PHE A 203 8.80 5.60 0.64
N MET A 204 7.76 6.10 -0.03
CA MET A 204 7.85 7.29 -0.88
C MET A 204 8.22 8.54 -0.08
N ASP A 205 7.49 8.82 1.00
CA ASP A 205 7.75 9.98 1.87
C ASP A 205 9.23 9.94 2.38
N LEU A 206 9.74 8.76 2.76
CA LEU A 206 11.15 8.56 3.14
C LEU A 206 12.14 8.70 1.98
N HIS A 207 11.76 8.33 0.76
CA HIS A 207 12.59 8.41 -0.45
C HIS A 207 12.65 9.82 -1.06
N GLU A 208 11.66 10.67 -0.80
CA GLU A 208 11.73 12.09 -1.19
C GLU A 208 12.76 12.85 -0.34
N VAL A 209 12.83 12.55 0.96
CA VAL A 209 13.79 13.18 1.89
C VAL A 209 15.17 12.51 1.84
N SER A 210 15.25 11.22 1.51
CA SER A 210 16.51 10.49 1.40
C SER A 210 17.01 10.37 -0.05
N ALA A 211 18.11 11.05 -0.37
CA ALA A 211 18.77 10.97 -1.68
C ALA A 211 19.38 9.59 -2.04
N ASP A 212 19.21 8.55 -1.21
CA ASP A 212 19.62 7.16 -1.47
C ASP A 212 18.43 6.21 -1.20
N GLU A 213 17.99 5.49 -2.25
CA GLU A 213 16.95 4.45 -2.19
C GLU A 213 17.20 3.44 -1.07
N LYS A 214 18.47 3.07 -0.86
CA LYS A 214 18.85 2.11 0.17
C LYS A 214 18.62 2.68 1.58
N ALA A 215 18.92 3.96 1.78
CA ALA A 215 18.68 4.60 3.07
C ALA A 215 17.17 4.72 3.34
N ALA A 216 16.34 5.06 2.35
CA ALA A 216 14.89 5.01 2.48
C ALA A 216 14.35 3.60 2.84
N LEU A 217 14.90 2.54 2.22
CA LEU A 217 14.58 1.15 2.57
C LEU A 217 15.02 0.77 3.99
N ASP A 218 16.22 1.20 4.42
CA ASP A 218 16.72 0.96 5.79
C ASP A 218 15.86 1.72 6.84
N LEU A 219 15.42 2.95 6.55
CA LEU A 219 14.47 3.71 7.40
C LEU A 219 13.09 3.02 7.47
N LEU A 220 12.54 2.58 6.34
CA LEU A 220 11.25 1.86 6.28
C LEU A 220 11.32 0.54 7.06
N LYS A 221 12.44 -0.19 6.93
CA LYS A 221 12.70 -1.41 7.69
C LYS A 221 12.70 -1.15 9.20
N VAL A 222 13.24 -0.02 9.65
CA VAL A 222 13.15 0.39 11.05
C VAL A 222 11.69 0.65 11.46
N ALA A 223 10.91 1.39 10.67
CA ALA A 223 9.50 1.64 10.96
C ALA A 223 8.68 0.33 11.08
N LEU A 224 8.91 -0.62 10.16
CA LEU A 224 8.29 -1.95 10.16
C LEU A 224 8.72 -2.83 11.35
N GLN A 225 9.97 -2.69 11.82
CA GLN A 225 10.45 -3.37 13.03
C GLN A 225 9.88 -2.75 14.32
N ALA A 226 9.64 -1.44 14.33
CA ALA A 226 9.07 -0.74 15.48
C ALA A 226 7.58 -1.07 15.67
N ASP A 227 6.79 -1.06 14.60
CA ASP A 227 5.37 -1.46 14.66
C ASP A 227 5.03 -2.65 13.73
N PRO A 228 5.19 -3.90 14.21
CA PRO A 228 4.72 -5.08 13.48
C PRO A 228 3.18 -5.21 13.46
N SER A 229 2.43 -4.34 14.14
CA SER A 229 0.96 -4.27 13.97
C SER A 229 0.55 -3.50 12.70
N LEU A 230 1.53 -2.86 12.04
CA LEU A 230 1.42 -2.15 10.76
C LEU A 230 0.45 -0.96 10.71
N GLN A 231 -0.25 -0.64 11.81
CA GLN A 231 -1.21 0.45 11.87
C GLN A 231 -0.55 1.84 11.96
N SER A 232 0.70 1.95 12.42
CA SER A 232 1.41 3.25 12.51
C SER A 232 2.78 3.28 11.83
N VAL A 233 3.05 2.37 10.89
CA VAL A 233 4.26 2.44 10.04
C VAL A 233 4.35 3.80 9.35
N TYR A 234 3.20 4.36 8.95
CA TYR A 234 3.10 5.71 8.40
C TYR A 234 3.61 6.78 9.37
N HIS A 235 3.08 6.86 10.59
CA HIS A 235 3.51 7.84 11.59
C HIS A 235 4.98 7.69 11.97
N THR A 236 5.48 6.44 12.02
CA THR A 236 6.89 6.16 12.34
C THR A 236 7.82 6.54 11.18
N ALA A 237 7.38 6.34 9.93
CA ALA A 237 8.11 6.76 8.73
C ALA A 237 8.09 8.28 8.53
N SER A 238 6.95 8.95 8.77
CA SER A 238 6.83 10.41 8.76
C SER A 238 7.79 11.03 9.78
N ALA A 239 7.72 10.59 11.04
CA ALA A 239 8.63 11.03 12.09
C ALA A 239 10.13 10.84 11.73
N LEU A 240 10.47 9.74 11.04
CA LEU A 240 11.83 9.53 10.52
C LEU A 240 12.18 10.44 9.33
N ALA A 241 11.21 10.80 8.49
CA ALA A 241 11.38 11.75 7.38
C ALA A 241 11.61 13.16 7.91
N ASP A 242 10.78 13.63 8.85
CA ASP A 242 10.88 14.95 9.50
C ASP A 242 12.26 15.14 10.15
N MET A 243 12.72 14.13 10.92
CA MET A 243 14.07 14.11 11.48
C MET A 243 15.18 14.03 10.41
N THR A 244 14.92 13.40 9.27
CA THR A 244 15.91 13.33 8.19
C THR A 244 16.08 14.69 7.51
N GLU A 245 14.98 15.42 7.28
CA GLU A 245 14.99 16.77 6.72
C GLU A 245 15.68 17.76 7.66
N ALA A 246 15.42 17.66 8.97
CA ALA A 246 16.11 18.43 10.01
C ALA A 246 17.63 18.12 10.13
N GLY A 247 18.19 17.21 9.34
CA GLY A 247 19.62 16.84 9.38
C GLY A 247 19.99 15.86 10.51
N ILE A 248 18.99 15.33 11.21
CA ILE A 248 19.12 14.46 12.38
C ILE A 248 19.28 12.98 11.96
N ALA A 249 19.24 12.64 10.67
CA ALA A 249 19.22 11.27 10.15
C ALA A 249 20.28 10.26 10.66
N PRO A 250 21.61 10.53 10.66
CA PRO A 250 22.62 9.46 10.59
C PRO A 250 22.85 8.63 11.86
N LEU A 251 22.35 9.09 13.01
CA LEU A 251 22.65 8.52 14.33
C LEU A 251 21.42 7.92 15.05
N HIS A 252 20.19 8.24 14.62
CA HIS A 252 19.00 8.06 15.48
C HIS A 252 18.03 6.98 15.07
N THR A 253 18.12 6.39 13.89
CA THR A 253 17.28 5.23 13.52
C THR A 253 17.45 4.08 14.53
N LYS A 254 18.68 3.85 15.00
CA LYS A 254 18.98 2.88 16.07
C LYS A 254 18.52 3.33 17.45
N ALA A 255 18.45 4.64 17.70
CA ALA A 255 18.06 5.19 18.99
C ALA A 255 16.54 5.23 19.15
N LEU A 256 15.79 5.63 18.12
CA LEU A 256 14.32 5.46 18.07
C LEU A 256 13.92 3.98 18.23
N LEU A 257 14.65 3.05 17.61
CA LEU A 257 14.51 1.61 17.87
C LEU A 257 14.78 1.24 19.34
N ALA A 258 15.75 1.87 19.99
CA ALA A 258 16.04 1.64 21.40
C ALA A 258 14.97 2.27 22.32
N LEU A 259 14.46 3.46 22.02
CA LEU A 259 13.32 4.06 22.74
C LEU A 259 12.09 3.16 22.62
N ARG A 260 11.81 2.65 21.42
CA ARG A 260 10.74 1.69 21.14
C ARG A 260 10.82 0.42 21.99
N GLN A 261 12.02 -0.09 22.25
CA GLN A 261 12.22 -1.28 23.11
C GLN A 261 11.93 -1.03 24.59
N ASN A 262 11.93 0.23 25.04
CA ASN A 262 11.69 0.62 26.43
C ASN A 262 10.27 1.21 26.67
N LEU A 263 9.47 1.39 25.61
CA LEU A 263 8.11 1.90 25.65
C LEU A 263 7.07 0.80 25.39
N ASP A 264 5.87 0.99 25.95
CA ASP A 264 4.71 0.18 25.56
C ASP A 264 4.43 0.34 24.05
N PRO A 265 4.16 -0.75 23.31
CA PRO A 265 3.85 -0.69 21.89
C PRO A 265 2.77 0.32 21.52
N LYS A 266 1.72 0.46 22.34
CA LYS A 266 0.61 1.37 22.05
C LYS A 266 1.04 2.83 22.24
N VAL A 267 1.73 3.16 23.34
CA VAL A 267 2.23 4.51 23.62
C VAL A 267 3.17 4.97 22.51
N PHE A 268 4.15 4.15 22.11
CA PHE A 268 5.06 4.53 21.02
C PHE A 268 4.33 4.81 19.70
N ARG A 269 3.25 4.09 19.37
CA ARG A 269 2.48 4.34 18.15
C ARG A 269 1.71 5.67 18.17
N GLN A 270 1.31 6.13 19.37
CA GLN A 270 0.61 7.39 19.54
C GLN A 270 1.61 8.55 19.53
N GLU A 271 2.75 8.38 20.20
CA GLU A 271 3.72 9.43 20.47
C GLU A 271 4.95 9.45 19.53
N SER A 272 4.98 8.67 18.45
CA SER A 272 6.14 8.62 17.55
C SER A 272 6.47 9.97 16.91
N SER A 273 5.44 10.79 16.63
CA SER A 273 5.60 12.15 16.12
C SER A 273 6.01 13.14 17.22
N SER A 274 5.45 13.02 18.42
CA SER A 274 5.83 13.81 19.61
C SER A 274 7.31 13.59 19.96
N LEU A 275 7.77 12.34 19.94
CA LEU A 275 9.16 11.93 20.14
C LEU A 275 10.12 12.50 19.08
N ALA A 276 9.68 12.63 17.83
CA ALA A 276 10.48 13.24 16.77
C ALA A 276 10.52 14.77 16.87
N SER A 277 9.37 15.40 17.13
CA SER A 277 9.25 16.85 17.34
C SER A 277 10.14 17.31 18.49
N ALA A 278 10.08 16.63 19.64
CA ALA A 278 10.94 16.91 20.78
C ALA A 278 12.45 16.81 20.46
N LEU A 279 12.86 15.87 19.59
CA LEU A 279 14.25 15.77 19.14
C LEU A 279 14.65 16.88 18.16
N ILE A 280 13.71 17.36 17.34
CA ILE A 280 13.92 18.49 16.42
C ILE A 280 14.06 19.78 17.24
N ASP A 281 13.12 20.08 18.14
CA ASP A 281 13.15 21.26 19.02
C ASP A 281 14.47 21.34 19.80
N MET A 282 14.90 20.21 20.38
CA MET A 282 16.19 20.12 21.06
C MET A 282 17.39 20.38 20.13
N TYR A 283 17.35 19.84 18.91
CA TYR A 283 18.40 20.02 17.92
C TYR A 283 18.51 21.46 17.42
N GLU A 284 17.39 22.16 17.23
CA GLU A 284 17.35 23.55 16.77
C GLU A 284 18.06 24.51 17.75
N VAL A 285 17.93 24.28 19.06
CA VAL A 285 18.68 25.04 20.09
C VAL A 285 20.11 24.52 20.32
N GLY A 286 20.61 23.63 19.46
CA GLY A 286 21.99 23.16 19.44
C GLY A 286 22.30 22.01 20.41
N ILE A 287 21.29 21.37 21.01
CA ILE A 287 21.51 20.12 21.75
C ILE A 287 21.93 19.04 20.74
N LYS A 288 23.04 18.37 21.02
CA LYS A 288 23.45 17.22 20.21
C LYS A 288 22.41 16.12 20.35
N PRO A 289 21.92 15.51 19.25
CA PRO A 289 20.84 14.54 19.32
C PRO A 289 21.06 13.35 20.26
N GLU A 290 22.31 12.91 20.51
CA GLU A 290 22.59 11.85 21.49
C GLU A 290 22.22 12.26 22.92
N ILE A 291 22.30 13.56 23.22
CA ILE A 291 21.90 14.16 24.50
C ILE A 291 20.37 14.32 24.56
N GLY A 292 19.74 14.74 23.45
CA GLY A 292 18.27 14.80 23.35
C GLY A 292 17.64 13.42 23.57
N LEU A 293 18.17 12.39 22.92
CA LEU A 293 17.75 10.99 23.10
C LEU A 293 17.97 10.46 24.52
N ALA A 294 19.07 10.83 25.18
CA ALA A 294 19.30 10.48 26.58
C ALA A 294 18.28 11.18 27.51
N THR A 295 17.87 12.41 27.17
CA THR A 295 16.84 13.16 27.87
C THR A 295 15.47 12.50 27.70
N ILE A 296 15.08 12.13 26.47
CA ILE A 296 13.84 11.40 26.21
C ILE A 296 13.84 10.02 26.91
N ALA A 297 14.97 9.30 26.92
CA ALA A 297 15.08 8.05 27.65
C ALA A 297 14.95 8.22 29.18
N ALA A 298 15.33 9.38 29.72
CA ALA A 298 15.07 9.75 31.11
C ALA A 298 13.61 10.15 31.33
N ALA A 299 13.00 10.88 30.40
CA ALA A 299 11.58 11.25 30.39
C ALA A 299 10.69 10.00 30.45
N ILE A 300 10.87 9.04 29.53
CA ILE A 300 10.16 7.74 29.51
C ILE A 300 10.23 6.99 30.84
N LYS A 301 11.34 7.16 31.58
CA LYS A 301 11.55 6.50 32.87
C LYS A 301 10.84 7.22 34.03
N ALA A 302 10.68 8.54 33.93
CA ALA A 302 9.92 9.34 34.89
C ALA A 302 8.41 9.22 34.63
N ASP A 303 8.02 9.43 33.37
CA ASP A 303 6.67 9.29 32.83
C ASP A 303 6.65 8.31 31.63
N PRO A 304 6.23 7.04 31.84
CA PRO A 304 6.06 6.08 30.76
C PRO A 304 4.87 6.34 29.84
N SER A 305 3.98 7.29 30.16
CA SER A 305 2.85 7.67 29.32
C SER A 305 3.22 8.72 28.25
N LEU A 306 4.30 9.46 28.48
CA LEU A 306 4.79 10.59 27.67
C LEU A 306 3.85 11.81 27.62
N GLU A 307 2.82 11.87 28.48
CA GLU A 307 1.92 13.04 28.60
C GLU A 307 2.69 14.34 28.92
N GLU A 308 3.85 14.24 29.60
CA GLU A 308 4.68 15.39 29.99
C GLU A 308 5.95 15.57 29.14
N LEU A 309 6.04 14.91 27.97
CA LEU A 309 7.22 15.00 27.09
C LEU A 309 7.49 16.44 26.62
N ASP A 310 6.44 17.18 26.26
CA ASP A 310 6.54 18.57 25.81
C ASP A 310 6.98 19.50 26.95
N THR A 311 6.50 19.26 28.17
CA THR A 311 6.91 19.97 29.40
C THR A 311 8.39 19.78 29.68
N ILE A 312 8.88 18.53 29.63
CA ILE A 312 10.30 18.19 29.83
C ILE A 312 11.18 18.81 28.73
N THR A 313 10.73 18.75 27.48
CA THR A 313 11.45 19.28 26.31
C THR A 313 11.56 20.80 26.39
N SER A 314 10.43 21.49 26.61
CA SER A 314 10.37 22.95 26.79
C SER A 314 11.26 23.41 27.94
N ALA A 315 11.22 22.70 29.07
CA ALA A 315 12.07 23.02 30.22
C ALA A 315 13.57 22.90 29.91
N LEU A 316 14.00 21.92 29.09
CA LEU A 316 15.40 21.83 28.67
C LEU A 316 15.80 22.97 27.74
N VAL A 317 14.93 23.30 26.78
CA VAL A 317 15.10 24.40 25.84
C VAL A 317 15.23 25.74 26.60
N ASP A 318 14.29 26.04 27.50
CA ASP A 318 14.28 27.26 28.32
C ASP A 318 15.59 27.44 29.13
N LEU A 319 16.14 26.36 29.71
CA LEU A 319 17.41 26.40 30.44
C LEU A 319 18.58 26.81 29.52
N ILE A 320 18.62 26.27 28.30
CA ILE A 320 19.69 26.52 27.32
C ILE A 320 19.56 27.91 26.69
N GLU A 321 18.34 28.37 26.39
CA GLU A 321 18.09 29.74 25.92
C GLU A 321 18.47 30.80 26.98
N ARG A 322 18.33 30.47 28.28
CA ARG A 322 18.86 31.27 29.40
C ARG A 322 20.39 31.22 29.53
N GLY A 323 21.08 30.50 28.65
CA GLY A 323 22.55 30.43 28.57
C GLY A 323 23.19 29.40 29.49
N ILE A 324 22.41 28.47 30.06
CA ILE A 324 22.96 27.38 30.88
C ILE A 324 23.62 26.35 29.94
N PRO A 325 24.87 25.90 30.20
CA PRO A 325 25.52 24.87 29.39
C PRO A 325 24.69 23.59 29.32
N VAL A 326 24.64 22.93 28.16
CA VAL A 326 23.82 21.74 27.90
C VAL A 326 24.04 20.66 28.96
N GLU A 327 25.29 20.36 29.32
CA GLU A 327 25.61 19.36 30.34
C GLU A 327 25.09 19.72 31.74
N GLU A 328 24.98 21.00 32.06
CA GLU A 328 24.43 21.48 33.32
C GLU A 328 22.89 21.50 33.28
N ALA A 329 22.29 21.97 32.20
CA ALA A 329 20.83 22.00 32.00
C ALA A 329 20.22 20.59 32.08
N VAL A 330 20.82 19.62 31.40
CA VAL A 330 20.41 18.20 31.47
C VAL A 330 20.55 17.62 32.88
N LEU A 331 21.57 18.04 33.64
CA LEU A 331 21.79 17.57 35.01
C LEU A 331 20.75 18.17 35.98
N GLN A 332 20.42 19.46 35.83
CA GLN A 332 19.36 20.13 36.57
C GLN A 332 17.99 19.49 36.26
N LEU A 333 17.65 19.27 34.99
CA LEU A 333 16.42 18.61 34.56
C LEU A 333 16.28 17.20 35.14
N ASN A 334 17.33 16.37 35.04
CA ASN A 334 17.32 15.03 35.63
C ASN A 334 17.16 15.05 37.16
N ALA A 335 17.75 16.04 37.85
CA ALA A 335 17.56 16.20 39.29
C ALA A 335 16.12 16.60 39.63
N ALA A 336 15.50 17.48 38.83
CA ALA A 336 14.12 17.92 39.02
C ALA A 336 13.11 16.79 38.77
N MET A 337 13.26 15.99 37.70
CA MET A 337 12.43 14.80 37.43
C MET A 337 12.52 13.73 38.53
N VAL A 338 13.67 13.62 39.20
CA VAL A 338 13.84 12.72 40.36
C VAL A 338 13.23 13.30 41.64
N ALA A 339 13.20 14.63 41.77
CA ALA A 339 12.63 15.32 42.93
C ALA A 339 11.09 15.41 42.88
N ASP A 340 10.50 15.57 41.70
CA ASP A 340 9.06 15.51 41.46
C ASP A 340 8.72 14.54 40.31
N PRO A 341 8.42 13.27 40.62
CA PRO A 341 7.97 12.28 39.64
C PRO A 341 6.61 12.57 39.00
N THR A 342 5.85 13.55 39.53
CA THR A 342 4.58 13.99 38.92
C THR A 342 4.77 15.12 37.91
N LEU A 343 5.98 15.70 37.85
CA LEU A 343 6.38 16.79 36.94
C LEU A 343 5.58 18.11 37.08
N GLN A 344 4.52 18.14 37.89
CA GLN A 344 3.65 19.30 38.14
C GLN A 344 4.41 20.52 38.67
N ASN A 345 5.56 20.33 39.33
CA ASN A 345 6.38 21.40 39.88
C ASN A 345 7.71 21.58 39.12
N LEU A 346 7.88 20.97 37.94
CA LEU A 346 9.14 20.96 37.18
C LEU A 346 9.66 22.39 36.92
N ASP A 347 8.81 23.27 36.40
CA ASP A 347 9.11 24.69 36.18
C ASP A 347 9.59 25.41 37.46
N SER A 348 9.00 25.07 38.61
CA SER A 348 9.35 25.69 39.90
C SER A 348 10.68 25.17 40.44
N LEU A 349 10.95 23.87 40.27
CA LEU A 349 12.22 23.23 40.65
C LEU A 349 13.40 23.72 39.81
N LEU A 350 13.14 24.09 38.55
CA LEU A 350 14.13 24.62 37.60
C LEU A 350 14.21 26.15 37.60
N GLY A 351 13.40 26.84 38.41
CA GLY A 351 13.39 28.32 38.48
C GLY A 351 12.96 28.99 37.16
N LEU A 352 12.13 28.32 36.37
CA LEU A 352 11.57 28.82 35.10
C LEU A 352 10.30 29.67 35.31
N THR A 353 9.68 29.58 36.49
CA THR A 353 8.41 30.26 36.81
C THR A 353 8.45 31.80 36.83
N ASP A 354 9.62 32.44 36.84
CA ASP A 354 9.75 33.90 37.04
C ASP A 354 9.82 34.75 35.75
N ASP A 355 9.99 34.15 34.55
CA ASP A 355 10.19 34.93 33.29
C ASP A 355 9.02 34.93 32.28
N ARG A 356 7.97 34.11 32.45
CA ARG A 356 6.76 34.15 31.57
C ARG A 356 5.92 35.44 31.71
N GLY A 357 6.46 36.48 32.35
CA GLY A 357 5.71 37.62 32.88
C GLY A 357 6.42 38.98 32.83
N ARG A 358 7.24 39.31 31.82
CA ARG A 358 7.47 40.69 31.27
C ARG A 358 8.54 40.74 30.16
N GLY A 359 8.14 40.83 28.88
CA GLY A 359 9.05 41.35 27.84
C GLY A 359 8.89 40.80 26.42
N GLN A 360 7.96 41.37 25.64
CA GLN A 360 7.91 41.47 24.16
C GLN A 360 8.91 40.61 23.32
N GLY A 361 8.41 39.64 22.54
CA GLY A 361 9.26 38.89 21.61
C GLY A 361 8.56 38.03 20.54
N ARG A 362 7.55 37.21 20.91
CA ARG A 362 6.75 36.46 19.92
C ARG A 362 5.67 37.37 19.35
N GLY A 363 5.91 37.88 18.14
CA GLY A 363 4.94 38.69 17.40
C GLY A 363 3.84 37.82 16.82
N ASP A 364 2.60 38.28 16.96
CA ASP A 364 1.41 37.62 16.42
C ASP A 364 1.55 37.40 14.91
N HIS A 365 1.35 36.16 14.47
CA HIS A 365 1.27 35.80 13.05
C HIS A 365 -0.11 35.26 12.65
N GLU A 366 -1.15 35.79 13.30
CA GLU A 366 -2.52 35.79 12.79
C GLU A 366 -2.91 37.22 12.34
N ASP A 367 -3.92 37.32 11.47
CA ASP A 367 -4.47 38.56 10.91
C ASP A 367 -3.57 39.43 9.99
N ARG A 368 -3.23 38.84 8.83
CA ARG A 368 -3.07 39.62 7.58
C ARG A 368 -3.72 38.96 6.35
N ALA A 369 -5.04 39.08 6.24
CA ALA A 369 -5.72 39.31 4.95
C ALA A 369 -7.24 39.56 5.10
N ARG A 370 -7.66 40.82 5.23
CA ARG A 370 -8.91 41.37 4.62
C ARG A 370 -9.06 42.86 4.91
N ASP A 371 -8.48 43.69 4.04
CA ASP A 371 -9.15 44.92 3.61
C ASP A 371 -8.54 45.46 2.31
N ASN A 372 -9.15 45.05 1.18
CA ASN A 372 -9.30 45.91 0.02
C ASN A 372 -10.45 45.37 -0.84
N LYS A 373 -11.50 46.19 -0.97
CA LYS A 373 -12.70 45.91 -1.74
C LYS A 373 -12.62 46.67 -3.07
N LYS A 374 -13.31 46.15 -4.11
CA LYS A 374 -13.43 46.65 -5.50
C LYS A 374 -12.29 46.28 -6.45
N ASP A 375 -12.56 45.79 -7.66
CA ASP A 375 -13.80 45.36 -8.36
C ASP A 375 -13.36 44.30 -9.43
N ALA A 376 -14.15 43.34 -9.93
CA ALA A 376 -15.61 43.11 -9.91
C ALA A 376 -15.99 41.61 -10.12
N ALA A 377 -17.29 41.31 -9.95
CA ALA A 377 -18.13 40.36 -10.72
C ALA A 377 -17.88 38.83 -10.71
N ASP A 378 -18.90 38.12 -10.17
CA ASP A 378 -19.67 36.99 -10.77
C ASP A 378 -18.95 35.62 -11.01
N ASP A 379 -19.46 34.42 -10.67
CA ASP A 379 -20.77 33.95 -10.19
C ASP A 379 -20.65 32.75 -9.20
N GLN A 380 -21.55 32.74 -8.20
CA GLN A 380 -22.38 31.65 -7.61
C GLN A 380 -22.01 30.14 -7.60
N GLU A 381 -22.19 29.55 -6.40
CA GLU A 381 -22.95 28.30 -6.05
C GLU A 381 -22.28 26.92 -6.34
N ASP A 382 -22.28 25.90 -5.45
CA ASP A 382 -22.84 25.71 -4.09
C ASP A 382 -21.94 24.78 -3.24
N GLU A 383 -22.10 24.85 -1.91
CA GLU A 383 -21.60 23.86 -0.93
C GLU A 383 -22.64 22.75 -0.71
N ASP A 384 -22.22 21.51 -0.49
CA ASP A 384 -22.98 20.48 0.23
C ASP A 384 -21.97 19.47 0.83
N GLU A 385 -21.59 19.72 2.08
CA GLU A 385 -21.01 18.69 2.96
C GLU A 385 -22.18 18.01 3.67
N ASP A 386 -22.29 16.67 3.59
CA ASP A 386 -23.14 15.90 4.50
C ASP A 386 -22.38 14.70 5.05
N GLU A 387 -22.44 14.58 6.37
CA GLU A 387 -21.83 13.53 7.17
C GLU A 387 -22.63 12.22 7.03
N ASP A 388 -21.96 11.05 7.16
CA ASP A 388 -22.69 9.82 7.51
C ASP A 388 -21.77 8.82 8.25
N GLU A 389 -21.50 9.12 9.52
CA GLU A 389 -21.17 8.08 10.50
C GLU A 389 -22.46 7.36 10.93
N GLN A 390 -22.71 6.13 10.45
CA GLN A 390 -23.42 5.08 11.21
C GLN A 390 -23.53 3.75 10.44
N GLU A 391 -22.77 2.74 10.87
CA GLU A 391 -23.33 1.38 11.01
C GLU A 391 -22.52 0.56 12.03
N LYS A 392 -22.92 0.65 13.29
CA LYS A 392 -22.53 -0.30 14.35
C LYS A 392 -23.62 -1.37 14.50
N GLU A 393 -23.16 -2.56 14.86
CA GLU A 393 -23.90 -3.57 15.63
C GLU A 393 -25.16 -4.19 14.99
N ARG A 394 -24.96 -5.38 14.37
CA ARG A 394 -25.98 -6.44 14.36
C ARG A 394 -25.36 -7.84 14.47
N TYR A 395 -24.81 -8.14 15.66
CA TYR A 395 -24.79 -9.50 16.19
C TYR A 395 -25.96 -9.60 17.18
N GLU A 396 -26.99 -10.37 16.84
CA GLU A 396 -27.97 -10.87 17.81
C GLU A 396 -28.17 -12.37 17.56
N ASP A 397 -27.98 -13.14 18.63
CA ASP A 397 -28.12 -14.58 18.65
C ASP A 397 -29.55 -15.04 18.36
N LYS A 398 -29.67 -16.25 17.81
CA LYS A 398 -30.93 -17.02 17.77
C LYS A 398 -30.71 -18.48 18.11
N ASP A 399 -30.27 -18.70 19.34
CA ASP A 399 -30.51 -19.94 20.07
C ASP A 399 -31.37 -19.59 21.30
N GLU A 400 -32.62 -20.03 21.33
CA GLU A 400 -33.27 -20.47 22.57
C GLU A 400 -34.47 -21.39 22.26
N ASP A 401 -34.79 -22.23 23.25
CA ASP A 401 -35.46 -23.52 23.11
C ASP A 401 -37.00 -23.46 23.21
N GLU A 402 -37.59 -24.66 23.36
CA GLU A 402 -38.95 -25.00 23.81
C GLU A 402 -39.98 -25.29 22.69
N GLN A 403 -40.78 -26.39 22.74
CA GLN A 403 -40.98 -27.34 23.83
C GLN A 403 -41.39 -28.77 23.35
N GLU A 404 -41.31 -29.68 24.30
CA GLU A 404 -41.54 -31.13 24.30
C GLU A 404 -42.66 -31.74 23.42
N GLY A 405 -42.41 -32.96 22.92
CA GLY A 405 -43.42 -33.79 22.22
C GLY A 405 -43.11 -35.30 22.27
N GLN A 406 -43.44 -35.95 23.40
CA GLN A 406 -43.39 -37.41 23.60
C GLN A 406 -44.03 -38.17 22.42
N GLY A 407 -43.59 -39.33 21.91
CA GLY A 407 -42.64 -40.35 22.36
C GLY A 407 -43.02 -41.71 21.73
N LYS A 408 -42.36 -42.81 22.12
CA LYS A 408 -42.63 -44.23 21.77
C LYS A 408 -42.22 -44.75 20.37
N LYS A 409 -41.03 -45.36 20.37
CA LYS A 409 -40.72 -46.73 19.85
C LYS A 409 -41.81 -47.42 19.01
N ASN A 410 -41.48 -47.84 17.78
CA ASN A 410 -41.54 -49.27 17.43
C ASN A 410 -40.70 -49.69 16.21
N LYS A 411 -40.34 -50.98 16.19
CA LYS A 411 -39.45 -51.65 15.20
C LYS A 411 -40.15 -51.97 13.86
N PRO A 412 -39.38 -52.29 12.80
CA PRO A 412 -39.91 -52.40 11.44
C PRO A 412 -40.61 -53.75 11.14
N ARG A 413 -41.50 -53.73 10.15
CA ARG A 413 -41.98 -54.91 9.42
C ARG A 413 -42.17 -54.56 7.95
N GLY A 414 -41.48 -55.27 7.06
CA GLY A 414 -41.68 -55.13 5.61
C GLY A 414 -42.70 -56.13 5.05
N LYS A 415 -43.31 -55.75 3.92
CA LYS A 415 -43.83 -56.56 2.79
C LYS A 415 -44.18 -55.54 1.69
N LYS A 416 -43.65 -55.63 0.47
CA LYS A 416 -43.96 -56.56 -0.65
C LYS A 416 -45.41 -56.46 -1.16
N THR A 417 -45.55 -56.56 -2.48
CA THR A 417 -46.73 -56.26 -3.33
C THR A 417 -47.01 -54.76 -3.47
N GLY A 418 -47.27 -54.20 -4.65
CA GLY A 418 -47.20 -54.77 -6.00
C GLY A 418 -48.37 -54.35 -6.89
N ASN A 419 -48.09 -53.51 -7.89
CA ASN A 419 -48.74 -53.44 -9.20
C ASN A 419 -47.83 -52.65 -10.14
#